data_AF-A0A640QCX6-F1
#
_entry.id   AF-A0A640QCX6-F1
#
_cell.length_a   1.000
_cell.length_b   1.000
_cell.length_c   1.000
_cell.angle_alpha   90.00
_cell.angle_beta   90.00
_cell.angle_gamma   90.00
#
_symmetry.space_group_name_H-M   'P 1'
#
loop_
_entity.id
_entity.type
_entity.pdbx_description
1 polymer ?
#
loop_
_entity_poly.entity_id
_entity_poly.type
_entity_poly.pdbx_seq_one_letter_code
_entity_poly.pdbx_strand_id
1 'polypeptide(L)'
;MAKDTPSMAKNKIKRCLWAIYDQHPKKSEVDSLWTYFESKCAYCGVEIERSSRTGHVDHLIPSAEGGSNSIHNHVLACARCNGDEKREEDWLTFLSKKSGKSSIFEQRRSNIEEWLSLMPPNGTNTALKSEVEKVVDKALKDFDSAVAQVRSLINVNDRG
;
A
#
# COMPACT_ATOMS: atom_id res chain seq x y z
N MET A 1 -9.06 22.62 -13.51
CA MET A 1 -7.82 21.81 -13.47
C MET A 1 -7.82 20.87 -14.66
N ALA A 2 -6.66 20.64 -15.29
CA ALA A 2 -6.58 19.65 -16.36
C ALA A 2 -6.95 18.26 -15.81
N LYS A 3 -7.78 17.51 -16.56
CA LYS A 3 -8.25 16.18 -16.17
C LYS A 3 -7.10 15.20 -15.97
N ASP A 4 -6.08 15.31 -16.82
CA ASP A 4 -4.87 14.50 -16.78
C ASP A 4 -3.66 15.42 -16.65
N THR A 5 -2.80 15.12 -15.70
CA THR A 5 -1.58 15.90 -15.42
C THR A 5 -0.33 15.02 -15.54
N PRO A 6 0.83 15.59 -15.89
CA PRO A 6 2.10 14.86 -15.88
C PRO A 6 2.38 14.17 -14.54
N SER A 7 2.03 14.80 -13.42
CA SER A 7 2.19 14.21 -12.09
C SER A 7 1.35 12.95 -11.90
N MET A 8 0.08 12.95 -12.36
CA MET A 8 -0.78 11.77 -12.32
C MET A 8 -0.21 10.63 -13.18
N ALA A 9 0.29 10.96 -14.38
CA ALA A 9 0.92 9.99 -15.28
C ALA A 9 2.18 9.38 -14.66
N LYS A 10 3.10 10.20 -14.11
CA LYS A 10 4.30 9.72 -13.41
C LYS A 10 3.97 8.79 -12.26
N ASN A 11 2.99 9.15 -11.44
CA ASN A 11 2.54 8.30 -10.34
C ASN A 11 1.98 6.97 -10.85
N LYS A 12 1.28 6.96 -11.98
CA LYS A 12 0.79 5.72 -12.60
C LYS A 12 1.94 4.88 -13.16
N ILE A 13 2.89 5.47 -13.89
CA ILE A 13 4.09 4.78 -14.40
C ILE A 13 4.86 4.12 -13.25
N LYS A 14 5.17 4.90 -12.20
CA LYS A 14 5.85 4.40 -11.00
C LYS A 14 5.13 3.19 -10.42
N ARG A 15 3.83 3.31 -10.14
CA ARG A 15 3.03 2.19 -9.57
C ARG A 15 2.99 0.97 -10.48
N CYS A 16 2.83 1.16 -11.78
CA CYS A 16 2.80 0.06 -12.74
C CYS A 16 4.11 -0.74 -12.76
N LEU A 17 5.26 -0.06 -12.76
CA LEU A 17 6.56 -0.72 -12.75
C LEU A 17 6.82 -1.44 -11.42
N TRP A 18 6.52 -0.79 -10.29
CA TRP A 18 6.67 -1.41 -8.97
C TRP A 18 5.76 -2.63 -8.78
N ALA A 19 4.55 -2.63 -9.33
CA ALA A 19 3.63 -3.77 -9.25
C ALA A 19 4.13 -5.02 -10.01
N ILE A 20 5.12 -4.88 -10.91
CA ILE A 20 5.77 -6.03 -11.57
C ILE A 20 6.75 -6.71 -10.60
N TYR A 21 7.51 -5.91 -9.84
CA TYR A 21 8.51 -6.37 -8.87
C TYR A 21 7.86 -6.85 -7.57
N ASP A 22 6.95 -6.06 -7.01
CA ASP A 22 6.25 -6.31 -5.75
C ASP A 22 4.76 -6.46 -6.04
N GLN A 23 4.39 -7.67 -6.49
CA GLN A 23 3.05 -7.98 -6.95
C GLN A 23 2.04 -7.87 -5.81
N HIS A 24 0.84 -7.34 -6.12
CA HIS A 24 -0.25 -7.34 -5.17
C HIS A 24 -0.70 -8.76 -4.80
N PRO A 25 -1.24 -8.96 -3.58
CA PRO A 25 -1.73 -10.26 -3.16
C PRO A 25 -2.73 -10.86 -4.14
N LYS A 26 -2.58 -12.16 -4.42
CA LYS A 26 -3.55 -12.94 -5.18
C LYS A 26 -4.82 -13.15 -4.38
N LYS A 27 -5.91 -13.43 -5.08
CA LYS A 27 -7.21 -13.73 -4.43
C LYS A 27 -7.10 -14.82 -3.35
N SER A 28 -6.36 -15.90 -3.61
CA SER A 28 -6.15 -16.99 -2.64
C SER A 28 -5.43 -16.53 -1.37
N GLU A 29 -4.51 -15.58 -1.47
CA GLU A 29 -3.80 -15.02 -0.32
C GLU A 29 -4.74 -14.12 0.48
N VAL A 30 -5.53 -13.28 -0.20
CA VAL A 30 -6.60 -12.52 0.44
C VAL A 30 -7.59 -13.45 1.14
N ASP A 31 -7.95 -14.58 0.53
CA ASP A 31 -8.84 -15.57 1.14
C ASP A 31 -8.26 -16.16 2.43
N SER A 32 -6.94 -16.39 2.49
CA SER A 32 -6.23 -16.79 3.71
C SER A 32 -6.24 -15.71 4.78
N LEU A 33 -6.05 -14.44 4.41
CA LEU A 33 -6.15 -13.30 5.32
C LEU A 33 -7.54 -13.23 5.98
N TRP A 34 -8.61 -13.34 5.18
CA TRP A 34 -9.98 -13.37 5.71
C TRP A 34 -10.22 -14.52 6.69
N THR A 35 -9.62 -15.68 6.42
CA THR A 35 -9.71 -16.86 7.26
C THR A 35 -8.95 -16.67 8.57
N TYR A 36 -7.72 -16.15 8.50
CA TYR A 36 -6.86 -15.90 9.67
C TYR A 36 -7.50 -14.90 10.64
N PHE A 37 -8.05 -13.79 10.13
CA PHE A 37 -8.72 -12.79 10.96
C PHE A 37 -10.17 -13.13 11.28
N GLU A 38 -10.65 -14.34 10.95
CA GLU A 38 -12.00 -14.82 11.22
C GLU A 38 -13.11 -13.85 10.75
N SER A 39 -12.90 -13.21 9.59
CA SER A 39 -13.78 -12.15 9.08
C SER A 39 -14.05 -11.01 10.08
N LYS A 40 -13.08 -10.68 10.95
CA LYS A 40 -13.14 -9.57 11.89
C LYS A 40 -12.05 -8.53 11.59
N CYS A 41 -12.37 -7.27 11.88
CA CYS A 41 -11.38 -6.20 11.81
C CYS A 41 -10.25 -6.44 12.83
N ALA A 42 -9.00 -6.48 12.35
CA ALA A 42 -7.82 -6.66 13.18
C ALA A 42 -7.68 -5.57 14.27
N TYR A 43 -8.16 -4.36 13.99
CA TYR A 43 -8.03 -3.23 14.91
C TYR A 43 -9.14 -3.14 15.95
N CYS A 44 -10.40 -3.32 15.55
CA CYS A 44 -11.55 -3.11 16.43
C CYS A 44 -12.36 -4.35 16.75
N GLY A 45 -12.11 -5.48 16.07
CA GLY A 45 -12.78 -6.76 16.28
C GLY A 45 -14.20 -6.85 15.72
N VAL A 46 -14.71 -5.81 15.03
CA VAL A 46 -16.04 -5.86 14.41
C VAL A 46 -16.06 -6.94 13.34
N GLU A 47 -17.14 -7.72 13.30
CA GLU A 47 -17.38 -8.67 12.21
C GLU A 47 -17.61 -7.92 10.91
N ILE A 48 -17.06 -8.48 9.83
CA ILE A 48 -17.11 -7.94 8.49
C ILE A 48 -17.72 -9.01 7.61
N GLU A 49 -18.86 -8.69 7.00
CA GLU A 49 -19.46 -9.58 6.03
C GLU A 49 -18.59 -9.62 4.75
N ARG A 50 -18.10 -10.80 4.37
CA ARG A 50 -17.14 -10.98 3.26
C ARG A 50 -17.70 -10.60 1.88
N SER A 51 -19.02 -10.72 1.70
CA SER A 51 -19.72 -10.27 0.49
C SER A 51 -19.86 -8.75 0.42
N SER A 52 -19.69 -8.04 1.55
CA SER A 52 -19.82 -6.59 1.62
C SER A 52 -18.57 -5.87 1.11
N ARG A 53 -18.72 -4.58 0.82
CA ARG A 53 -17.61 -3.68 0.47
C ARG A 53 -16.94 -3.02 1.67
N THR A 54 -17.22 -3.49 2.88
CA THR A 54 -16.75 -2.85 4.13
C THR A 54 -15.45 -3.43 4.67
N GLY A 55 -14.99 -4.56 4.11
CA GLY A 55 -13.70 -5.16 4.40
C GLY A 55 -12.60 -4.65 3.46
N HIS A 56 -11.48 -4.28 4.05
CA HIS A 56 -10.30 -3.76 3.36
C HIS A 56 -9.06 -4.54 3.76
N VAL A 57 -8.13 -4.65 2.82
CA VAL A 57 -6.80 -5.25 3.02
C VAL A 57 -5.86 -4.08 3.26
N ASP A 58 -5.64 -3.73 4.53
CA ASP A 58 -4.88 -2.53 4.94
C ASP A 58 -3.41 -2.87 5.15
N HIS A 59 -2.49 -2.02 4.69
CA HIS A 59 -1.05 -2.18 4.91
C HIS A 59 -0.69 -1.82 6.36
N LEU A 60 0.09 -2.69 7.01
CA LEU A 60 0.70 -2.43 8.31
C LEU A 60 1.89 -1.49 8.18
N ILE A 61 2.81 -1.82 7.26
CA ILE A 61 3.97 -1.00 6.92
C ILE A 61 3.70 -0.35 5.56
N PRO A 62 3.64 0.99 5.47
CA PRO A 62 3.42 1.69 4.20
C PRO A 62 4.55 1.41 3.20
N SER A 63 4.23 1.38 1.90
CA SER A 63 5.26 1.25 0.86
C SER A 63 6.29 2.38 0.88
N ALA A 64 5.91 3.57 1.35
CA ALA A 64 6.82 4.71 1.53
C ALA A 64 7.92 4.43 2.57
N GLU A 65 7.64 3.56 3.54
CA GLU A 65 8.57 3.13 4.60
C GLU A 65 9.22 1.78 4.28
N GLY A 66 9.02 1.28 3.05
CA GLY A 66 9.60 0.02 2.58
C GLY A 66 8.75 -1.23 2.84
N GLY A 67 7.49 -1.08 3.25
CA GLY A 67 6.55 -2.19 3.34
C GLY A 67 6.25 -2.82 1.96
N SER A 68 6.26 -4.15 1.92
CA SER A 68 5.99 -4.92 0.69
C SER A 68 4.49 -5.16 0.48
N ASN A 69 4.13 -5.62 -0.71
CA ASN A 69 2.79 -6.10 -1.03
C ASN A 69 2.54 -7.56 -0.58
N SER A 70 3.43 -8.15 0.22
CA SER A 70 3.16 -9.43 0.87
C SER A 70 1.82 -9.38 1.61
N ILE A 71 0.99 -10.41 1.47
CA ILE A 71 -0.29 -10.48 2.19
C ILE A 71 -0.09 -10.41 3.72
N HIS A 72 1.05 -10.87 4.22
CA HIS A 72 1.41 -10.82 5.63
C HIS A 72 1.77 -9.41 6.14
N ASN A 73 2.08 -8.47 5.23
CA ASN A 73 2.17 -7.04 5.55
C ASN A 73 0.78 -6.35 5.50
N HIS A 74 -0.29 -7.11 5.29
CA HIS A 74 -1.64 -6.57 5.34
C HIS A 74 -2.47 -7.20 6.45
N VAL A 75 -3.49 -6.48 6.91
CA VAL A 75 -4.50 -6.98 7.84
C VAL A 75 -5.90 -6.75 7.28
N LEU A 76 -6.86 -7.53 7.79
CA LEU A 76 -8.27 -7.27 7.51
C LEU A 76 -8.75 -6.10 8.37
N ALA A 77 -9.22 -5.02 7.74
CA ALA A 77 -9.71 -3.83 8.43
C ALA A 77 -11.11 -3.44 7.95
N CYS A 78 -11.94 -2.93 8.86
CA CYS A 78 -13.23 -2.34 8.46
C CYS A 78 -13.04 -0.95 7.86
N ALA A 79 -14.01 -0.51 7.05
CA ALA A 79 -13.98 0.80 6.37
C ALA A 79 -13.67 1.98 7.30
N ARG A 80 -14.28 1.97 8.50
CA ARG A 80 -14.08 3.02 9.50
C ARG A 80 -12.64 3.06 10.05
N CYS A 81 -12.10 1.91 10.43
CA CYS A 81 -10.74 1.86 10.99
C CYS A 81 -9.71 2.22 9.91
N ASN A 82 -9.84 1.64 8.72
CA ASN A 82 -8.92 1.87 7.60
C ASN A 82 -9.00 3.30 7.05
N GLY A 83 -10.19 3.75 6.65
CA GLY A 83 -10.37 5.00 5.90
C GLY A 83 -10.56 6.25 6.75
N ASP A 84 -11.33 6.14 7.84
CA ASP A 84 -11.75 7.32 8.59
C ASP A 84 -10.79 7.64 9.74
N GLU A 85 -10.30 6.60 10.43
CA GLU A 85 -9.59 6.74 11.71
C GLU A 85 -8.06 6.57 11.59
N LYS A 86 -7.55 5.41 11.13
CA LYS A 86 -6.10 5.13 11.07
C LYS A 86 -5.40 6.01 10.03
N ARG A 87 -5.86 5.95 8.76
CA ARG A 87 -5.22 6.63 7.63
C ARG A 87 -3.72 6.27 7.57
N GLU A 88 -2.85 7.28 7.56
CA GLU A 88 -1.39 7.15 7.53
C GLU A 88 -0.76 6.93 8.92
N GLU A 89 -1.57 6.82 9.98
CA GLU A 89 -1.04 6.54 11.33
C GLU A 89 -0.45 5.11 11.40
N ASP A 90 0.68 5.00 12.10
CA ASP A 90 1.29 3.72 12.45
C ASP A 90 0.27 2.78 13.11
N TRP A 91 0.24 1.53 12.65
CA TRP A 91 -0.79 0.57 13.06
C TRP A 91 -0.73 0.26 14.56
N LEU A 92 0.45 0.26 15.18
CA LEU A 92 0.61 -0.06 16.59
C LEU A 92 0.10 1.08 17.46
N THR A 93 0.44 2.31 17.08
CA THR A 93 -0.08 3.54 17.68
C THR A 93 -1.60 3.61 17.58
N PHE A 94 -2.15 3.35 16.40
CA PHE A 94 -3.59 3.31 16.17
C PHE A 94 -4.28 2.22 17.00
N LEU A 95 -3.72 1.01 17.01
CA LEU A 95 -4.29 -0.12 17.74
C LEU A 95 -4.35 0.15 19.25
N SER A 96 -3.33 0.78 19.81
CA SER A 96 -3.29 1.19 21.22
C SER A 96 -4.47 2.11 21.57
N LYS A 97 -4.72 3.14 20.76
CA LYS A 97 -5.86 4.05 20.90
C LYS A 97 -7.20 3.32 20.72
N LYS A 98 -7.28 2.40 19.75
CA LYS A 98 -8.54 1.73 19.37
C LYS A 98 -8.99 0.68 20.39
N SER A 99 -8.06 0.02 21.06
CA SER A 99 -8.35 -1.16 21.88
C SER A 99 -9.00 -0.82 23.22
N GLY A 100 -8.74 0.38 23.77
CA GLY A 100 -9.35 0.92 25.00
C GLY A 100 -8.95 0.20 26.30
N LYS A 101 -8.76 -1.11 26.28
CA LYS A 101 -8.27 -1.95 27.40
C LYS A 101 -6.93 -2.58 27.02
N SER A 102 -6.00 -2.62 27.98
CA SER A 102 -4.67 -3.21 27.77
C SER A 102 -4.75 -4.69 27.35
N SER A 103 -5.63 -5.49 27.94
CA SER A 103 -5.76 -6.91 27.55
C SER A 103 -6.22 -7.10 26.08
N ILE A 104 -7.14 -6.26 25.61
CA ILE A 104 -7.61 -6.29 24.22
C ILE A 104 -6.50 -5.84 23.27
N PHE A 105 -5.75 -4.80 23.66
CA PHE A 105 -4.60 -4.31 22.90
C PHE A 105 -3.57 -5.43 22.73
N GLU A 106 -3.15 -6.06 23.82
CA GLU A 106 -2.14 -7.13 23.78
C GLU A 106 -2.60 -8.33 22.94
N GLN A 107 -3.87 -8.74 23.07
CA GLN A 107 -4.42 -9.83 22.27
C GLN A 107 -4.38 -9.53 20.78
N ARG A 108 -4.85 -8.33 20.37
CA ARG A 108 -4.87 -7.94 18.95
C ARG A 108 -3.47 -7.72 18.41
N ARG A 109 -2.59 -7.12 19.21
CA ARG A 109 -1.18 -6.90 18.86
C ARG A 109 -0.49 -8.23 18.59
N SER A 110 -0.62 -9.19 19.51
CA SER A 110 -0.06 -10.52 19.35
C SER A 110 -0.56 -11.21 18.08
N ASN A 111 -1.85 -11.11 17.77
CA ASN A 111 -2.42 -11.72 16.55
C ASN A 111 -1.87 -11.05 15.27
N ILE A 112 -1.70 -9.73 15.27
CA ILE A 112 -1.11 -9.01 14.13
C ILE A 112 0.38 -9.32 13.99
N GLU A 113 1.12 -9.34 15.09
CA GLU A 113 2.56 -9.67 15.11
C GLU A 113 2.82 -11.11 14.64
N GLU A 114 1.98 -12.07 15.05
CA GLU A 114 2.04 -13.45 14.58
C GLU A 114 1.78 -13.53 13.06
N TRP A 115 0.74 -12.88 12.56
CA TRP A 115 0.47 -12.80 11.12
C TRP A 115 1.64 -12.19 10.34
N LEU A 116 2.19 -11.09 10.84
CA LEU A 116 3.32 -10.39 10.23
C LEU A 116 4.58 -11.26 10.22
N SER A 117 4.79 -12.10 11.23
CA SER A 117 5.94 -13.01 11.34
C SER A 117 5.96 -14.09 10.25
N LEU A 118 4.80 -14.40 9.65
CA LEU A 118 4.69 -15.33 8.52
C LEU A 118 5.12 -14.70 7.19
N MET A 119 5.38 -13.38 7.18
CA MET A 119 5.93 -12.72 6.00
C MET A 119 7.22 -13.43 5.61
N PRO A 120 7.34 -13.91 4.35
CA PRO A 120 8.58 -14.51 3.90
C PRO A 120 9.68 -13.47 4.13
N PRO A 121 10.85 -13.88 4.66
CA PRO A 121 11.97 -12.96 4.78
C PRO A 121 12.11 -12.31 3.42
N ASN A 122 12.01 -10.97 3.38
CA ASN A 122 12.13 -10.20 2.15
C ASN A 122 13.25 -10.88 1.38
N GLY A 123 12.94 -11.43 0.21
CA GLY A 123 13.95 -12.02 -0.66
C GLY A 123 14.87 -10.85 -1.00
N THR A 124 15.87 -10.62 -0.15
CA THR A 124 16.70 -9.43 -0.10
C THR A 124 17.73 -9.59 -1.18
N ASN A 125 17.25 -9.62 -2.41
CA ASN A 125 18.05 -9.09 -3.47
C ASN A 125 17.89 -7.56 -3.41
N THR A 126 18.44 -6.96 -2.36
CA THR A 126 18.56 -5.50 -2.21
C THR A 126 19.21 -4.91 -3.46
N ALA A 127 20.11 -5.67 -4.10
CA ALA A 127 20.64 -5.33 -5.41
C ALA A 127 19.55 -5.33 -6.51
N LEU A 128 18.70 -6.36 -6.62
CA LEU A 128 17.57 -6.35 -7.56
C LEU A 128 16.61 -5.18 -7.31
N LYS A 129 16.25 -4.89 -6.05
CA LYS A 129 15.41 -3.74 -5.72
C LYS A 129 16.05 -2.43 -6.21
N SER A 130 17.35 -2.27 -5.97
CA SER A 130 18.11 -1.12 -6.44
C SER A 130 18.17 -1.04 -7.97
N GLU A 131 18.29 -2.16 -8.67
CA GLU A 131 18.21 -2.20 -10.15
C GLU A 131 16.82 -1.80 -10.65
N VAL A 132 15.74 -2.27 -9.99
CA VAL A 132 14.36 -1.85 -10.30
C VAL A 132 14.18 -0.35 -10.07
N GLU A 133 14.68 0.19 -8.96
CA GLU A 133 14.67 1.62 -8.67
C GLU A 133 15.33 2.44 -9.79
N LYS A 134 16.51 2.02 -10.25
CA LYS A 134 17.21 2.67 -11.37
C LYS A 134 16.37 2.68 -12.65
N VAL A 135 15.70 1.57 -12.97
CA VAL A 135 14.83 1.47 -14.16
C VAL A 135 13.61 2.39 -14.02
N VAL A 136 12.97 2.40 -12.84
CA VAL A 136 11.84 3.29 -12.56
C VAL A 136 12.26 4.75 -12.69
N ASP A 137 13.37 5.14 -12.07
CA ASP A 137 13.88 6.51 -12.13
C ASP A 137 14.22 6.94 -13.56
N LYS A 138 14.80 6.03 -14.36
CA LYS A 138 15.04 6.29 -15.78
C LYS A 138 13.73 6.57 -16.53
N ALA A 139 12.71 5.73 -16.36
CA ALA A 139 11.43 5.90 -17.03
C ALA A 139 10.74 7.22 -16.66
N LEU A 140 10.82 7.63 -15.39
CA LEU A 140 10.27 8.91 -14.94
C LEU A 140 11.03 10.10 -15.51
N LYS A 141 12.37 10.03 -15.59
CA LYS A 141 13.21 11.07 -16.22
C LYS A 141 12.93 11.20 -17.71
N ASP A 142 12.82 10.09 -18.43
CA ASP A 142 12.49 10.08 -19.86
C ASP A 142 11.12 10.74 -20.11
N PHE A 143 10.13 10.45 -19.25
CA PHE A 143 8.81 11.09 -19.31
C PHE A 143 8.87 12.60 -19.02
N ASP A 144 9.64 13.02 -18.01
CA ASP A 144 9.84 14.45 -17.72
C ASP A 144 10.53 15.18 -18.90
N SER A 145 11.50 14.53 -19.57
CA SER A 145 12.10 15.06 -20.80
C SER A 145 11.08 15.22 -21.92
N ALA A 146 10.21 14.24 -22.15
CA ALA A 146 9.14 14.34 -23.14
C ALA A 146 8.16 15.48 -22.83
N VAL A 147 7.76 15.64 -21.56
CA VAL A 147 6.90 16.74 -21.11
C VAL A 147 7.57 18.09 -21.36
N ALA A 148 8.86 18.22 -21.09
CA ALA A 148 9.62 19.45 -21.35
C ALA A 148 9.67 19.79 -22.85
N GLN A 149 9.85 18.80 -23.72
CA GLN A 149 9.84 18.99 -25.18
C GLN A 149 8.48 19.46 -25.70
N VAL A 150 7.38 18.84 -25.25
CA VAL A 150 6.04 19.29 -25.65
C VAL A 150 5.79 20.73 -25.21
N ARG A 151 6.20 21.10 -23.99
CA ARG A 151 6.06 22.48 -23.48
C ARG A 151 6.90 23.48 -24.26
N SER A 152 8.12 23.13 -24.69
CA SER A 152 8.96 24.05 -25.46
C SER A 152 8.36 24.33 -26.84
N LEU A 153 7.75 23.33 -27.50
CA LEU A 153 7.08 23.50 -28.79
C LEU A 153 5.91 24.48 -28.71
N ILE A 154 5.10 24.42 -27.64
CA ILE A 154 4.00 25.37 -27.41
C ILE A 154 4.55 26.79 -27.21
N ASN A 155 5.58 26.94 -26.37
CA ASN A 155 6.18 28.24 -26.05
C ASN A 155 6.90 28.91 -27.25
N VAL A 156 7.25 28.15 -28.28
CA VAL A 156 7.81 28.66 -29.54
C VAL A 156 6.69 29.17 -30.46
N ASN A 157 5.56 28.48 -30.51
CA ASN A 157 4.42 28.86 -31.34
C ASN A 157 3.63 30.07 -30.81
N ASP A 158 3.67 30.34 -29.50
CA ASP A 158 2.99 31.50 -28.89
C ASP A 158 3.78 32.83 -29.02
N ARG A 159 4.99 32.81 -29.61
CA ARG A 159 5.82 34.01 -29.86
C ARG A 159 5.90 34.41 -31.34
N GLY A 160 5.09 33.78 -32.19
CA GLY A 160 4.96 34.08 -33.62
C GLY A 160 3.79 34.99 -33.92
#